data_AF-A0A0G0SZU8-F1
#
_entry.id   AF-A0A0G0SZU8-F1
#
_cell.length_a   1.000
_cell.length_b   1.000
_cell.length_c   1.000
_cell.angle_alpha   90.00
_cell.angle_beta   90.00
_cell.angle_gamma   90.00
#
_symmetry.space_group_name_H-M   'P 1'
#
loop_
_entity.id
_entity.type
_entity.pdbx_description
1 polymer ?
#
loop_
_entity_poly.entity_id
_entity_poly.type
_entity_poly.pdbx_seq_one_letter_code
_entity_poly.pdbx_strand_id
1 'polypeptide(L)'
;MKRFLNTKILWGVFSVIIGISLTNVAFSFLEGKILSPGDEASVIQLLAPEEPDKAEQFKYFYINKDTNGGPKISAKAYLVGDINTGEVILSKNQDQKFPIASLSKLMTALVAKEITAPEETTRVSKTALATHGANGNLRLGEKIKISDLLYPLLLESSNDAAEALSLYFGRNSFIAKMNQKAAKLQMDSTSFEDPSGLSPNNQSTVSDLFKLTGYLTQQYPDLFKITTKRSYSNKKHSWSNISQFLGKDGYGGGKSGYTDEAKQTVVSLFNLPLGESGSRPIAVTILQSPDRRKDVESILKYLKKNIYYGGVADASTNWVREKIGIPDIRDQNFATLVFAGDIMLDRGVKNSVVKNFNNDYSQLFEKSDNLLELLRNSDIFFANLEGPVSDRGVDQKNLYSFRMDPVVIPTLKGAGVSIVSLANNHVADWGRSAFIDTLARLKENEILYTGGGNNSVEAETPVVFEKYGMKIGYLAFSDVGPNYMSAGIDKVGVLLASDSDFDNIIKNAAKQVDYLIVAFHFGEEYQTKHNARQEELAHKAIDDGAKIVIGTHPHVIQDTEVYKNGYIAYSLGNFIFDQSWSKPTMQGMLLELKLFKDGSITAKKSTTQLNSVFQLEKITQGDEERVRFQ
;
A
#
# COMPACT_ATOMS: atom_id res chain seq x y z
N MET A 1 1.29 -75.31 -8.16
CA MET A 1 1.31 -76.19 -6.98
C MET A 1 1.71 -75.32 -5.78
N LYS A 2 0.76 -75.07 -4.87
CA LYS A 2 0.75 -74.02 -3.82
C LYS A 2 1.88 -74.12 -2.77
N ARG A 3 2.53 -72.99 -2.46
CA ARG A 3 2.89 -72.55 -1.09
C ARG A 3 3.35 -71.08 -1.10
N PHE A 4 2.68 -70.22 -0.32
CA PHE A 4 3.26 -69.29 0.67
C PHE A 4 2.11 -68.50 1.32
N LEU A 5 2.01 -68.59 2.64
CA LEU A 5 0.95 -68.06 3.51
C LEU A 5 1.54 -66.95 4.38
N ASN A 6 0.74 -65.93 4.68
CA ASN A 6 0.77 -65.04 5.85
C ASN A 6 2.04 -64.25 6.20
N THR A 7 2.06 -62.97 5.78
CA THR A 7 2.78 -61.87 6.47
C THR A 7 2.13 -60.51 6.17
N LYS A 8 0.94 -60.24 6.72
CA LYS A 8 0.35 -58.87 6.78
C LYS A 8 -0.40 -58.55 8.08
N ILE A 9 -0.16 -59.32 9.15
CA ILE A 9 -0.71 -59.07 10.48
C ILE A 9 0.44 -59.15 11.49
N LEU A 10 1.36 -58.19 11.46
CA LEU A 10 2.36 -58.03 12.53
C LEU A 10 2.97 -56.63 12.67
N TRP A 11 2.58 -55.66 11.82
CA TRP A 11 3.02 -54.25 11.92
C TRP A 11 1.96 -53.29 12.52
N GLY A 12 0.77 -53.79 12.86
CA GLY A 12 -0.28 -53.00 13.53
C GLY A 12 -0.32 -53.14 15.05
N VAL A 13 0.34 -54.13 15.63
CA VAL A 13 0.30 -54.42 17.09
C VAL A 13 1.53 -53.87 17.82
N PHE A 14 2.64 -53.59 17.12
CA PHE A 14 3.86 -53.06 17.74
C PHE A 14 3.77 -51.54 18.05
N SER A 15 2.93 -50.79 17.34
CA SER A 15 2.75 -49.34 17.56
C SER A 15 1.77 -49.00 18.69
N VAL A 16 0.93 -49.95 19.11
CA VAL A 16 -0.06 -49.76 20.19
C VAL A 16 0.54 -50.10 21.57
N ILE A 17 1.53 -50.99 21.64
CA ILE A 17 2.16 -51.39 22.92
C ILE A 17 3.18 -50.34 23.43
N ILE A 18 3.80 -49.54 22.54
CA ILE A 18 4.67 -48.43 22.97
C ILE A 18 3.85 -47.20 23.40
N GLY A 19 2.68 -46.97 22.80
CA GLY A 19 1.76 -45.88 23.19
C GLY A 19 1.05 -46.09 24.52
N ILE A 20 0.85 -47.35 24.96
CA ILE A 20 0.19 -47.68 26.23
C ILE A 20 1.21 -47.83 27.39
N SER A 21 2.50 -48.01 27.10
CA SER A 21 3.55 -48.00 28.14
C SER A 21 4.05 -46.59 28.52
N LEU A 22 3.89 -45.58 27.66
CA LEU A 22 4.27 -44.19 27.98
C LEU A 22 3.23 -43.44 28.83
N THR A 23 1.97 -43.86 28.80
CA THR A 23 0.89 -43.29 29.64
C THR A 23 0.89 -43.85 31.07
N ASN A 24 1.37 -45.08 31.28
CA ASN A 24 1.48 -45.66 32.64
C ASN A 24 2.77 -45.29 33.41
N VAL A 25 3.81 -44.77 32.72
CA VAL A 25 5.00 -44.23 33.40
C VAL A 25 4.76 -42.80 33.91
N ALA A 26 3.87 -42.04 33.26
CA ALA A 26 3.47 -40.70 33.72
C ALA A 26 2.54 -40.75 34.94
N PHE A 27 1.71 -41.80 35.08
CA PHE A 27 0.75 -41.92 36.19
C PHE A 27 1.29 -42.59 37.46
N SER A 28 2.41 -43.32 37.39
CA SER A 28 3.05 -43.91 38.59
C SER A 28 4.03 -42.98 39.31
N PHE A 29 4.31 -41.79 38.75
CA PHE A 29 5.15 -40.76 39.37
C PHE A 29 4.36 -39.73 40.20
N LEU A 30 3.02 -39.85 40.28
CA LEU A 30 2.14 -38.86 40.92
C LEU A 30 1.43 -39.35 42.19
N GLU A 31 1.57 -40.62 42.58
CA GLU A 31 1.17 -41.07 43.91
C GLU A 31 2.36 -41.03 44.87
N GLY A 32 2.50 -39.91 45.56
CA GLY A 32 3.38 -39.82 46.73
C GLY A 32 4.29 -38.60 46.75
N LYS A 33 3.73 -37.39 46.74
CA LYS A 33 4.34 -36.21 47.36
C LYS A 33 3.28 -35.15 47.63
N ILE A 34 3.08 -34.84 48.90
CA ILE A 34 2.29 -33.71 49.39
C ILE A 34 2.96 -32.43 48.86
N LEU A 35 2.31 -31.72 47.94
CA LEU A 35 2.75 -30.43 47.43
C LEU A 35 2.22 -29.32 48.34
N SER A 36 3.10 -28.39 48.71
CA SER A 36 2.82 -27.18 49.50
C SER A 36 2.10 -26.11 48.66
N PRO A 37 1.33 -25.20 49.29
CA PRO A 37 0.67 -24.10 48.59
C PRO A 37 1.71 -23.09 48.10
N GLY A 38 2.16 -23.29 46.87
CA GLY A 38 3.20 -22.52 46.19
C GLY A 38 3.42 -22.99 44.74
N ASP A 39 3.02 -24.23 44.43
CA ASP A 39 3.18 -24.86 43.11
C ASP A 39 1.94 -24.76 42.19
N GLU A 40 0.84 -24.12 42.61
CA GLU A 40 -0.32 -23.89 41.73
C GLU A 40 -0.05 -22.79 40.68
N ALA A 41 0.86 -21.85 40.97
CA ALA A 41 1.20 -20.77 40.04
C ALA A 41 2.03 -21.26 38.84
N SER A 42 2.78 -22.36 38.97
CA SER A 42 3.63 -22.91 37.92
C SER A 42 2.90 -23.88 36.99
N VAL A 43 1.81 -24.51 37.45
CA VAL A 43 1.02 -25.46 36.65
C VAL A 43 -0.03 -24.75 35.78
N ILE A 44 -0.58 -23.60 36.23
CA ILE A 44 -1.52 -22.80 35.42
C ILE A 44 -0.83 -22.15 34.21
N GLN A 45 0.50 -21.97 34.26
CA GLN A 45 1.28 -21.38 33.16
C GLN A 45 1.60 -22.39 32.03
N LEU A 46 1.36 -23.69 32.23
CA LEU A 46 1.64 -24.76 31.26
C LEU A 46 0.42 -25.21 30.45
N LEU A 47 -0.79 -24.69 30.75
CA LEU A 47 -2.04 -25.04 30.06
C LEU A 47 -2.85 -23.81 29.61
N ALA A 48 -2.26 -22.61 29.64
CA ALA A 48 -2.83 -21.48 28.93
C ALA A 48 -2.71 -21.74 27.42
N PRO A 49 -3.78 -21.60 26.62
CA PRO A 49 -3.62 -21.47 25.18
C PRO A 49 -2.64 -20.33 24.95
N GLU A 50 -1.62 -20.53 24.12
CA GLU A 50 -0.84 -19.42 23.60
C GLU A 50 -1.85 -18.38 23.06
N GLU A 51 -1.74 -17.13 23.53
CA GLU A 51 -2.41 -16.03 22.86
C GLU A 51 -2.10 -16.16 21.37
N PRO A 52 -3.10 -16.07 20.46
CA PRO A 52 -2.81 -16.11 19.04
C PRO A 52 -1.76 -15.02 18.79
N ASP A 53 -0.60 -15.46 18.29
CA ASP A 53 0.50 -14.60 17.93
C ASP A 53 -0.06 -13.34 17.27
N LYS A 54 0.30 -12.18 17.82
CA LYS A 54 -0.07 -10.87 17.27
C LYS A 54 0.02 -10.96 15.75
N ALA A 55 -1.13 -10.82 15.08
CA ALA A 55 -1.29 -10.92 13.62
C ALA A 55 0.04 -10.70 12.89
N GLU A 56 0.61 -11.77 12.32
CA GLU A 56 1.92 -11.71 11.66
C GLU A 56 1.95 -10.50 10.72
N GLN A 57 2.75 -9.49 11.05
CA GLN A 57 2.93 -8.33 10.19
C GLN A 57 3.53 -8.81 8.86
N PHE A 58 2.81 -8.54 7.76
CA PHE A 58 3.23 -8.84 6.40
C PHE A 58 4.65 -8.32 6.13
N LYS A 59 5.54 -9.20 5.66
CA LYS A 59 6.91 -8.87 5.22
C LYS A 59 6.96 -8.94 3.70
N TYR A 60 7.46 -7.89 3.05
CA TYR A 60 7.48 -7.84 1.58
C TYR A 60 8.86 -8.05 0.93
N PHE A 61 9.95 -7.95 1.71
CA PHE A 61 11.32 -8.14 1.22
C PHE A 61 11.94 -9.47 1.67
N TYR A 62 12.71 -10.09 0.77
CA TYR A 62 13.42 -11.35 0.96
C TYR A 62 14.91 -11.18 0.66
N ILE A 63 15.76 -11.80 1.48
CA ILE A 63 17.22 -11.84 1.26
C ILE A 63 17.61 -13.18 0.65
N ASN A 64 18.50 -13.16 -0.33
CA ASN A 64 19.09 -14.38 -0.87
C ASN A 64 19.88 -15.16 0.22
N LYS A 65 19.61 -16.47 0.37
CA LYS A 65 20.17 -17.34 1.43
C LYS A 65 21.72 -17.42 1.41
N ASP A 66 22.36 -17.13 0.29
CA ASP A 66 23.81 -17.26 0.12
C ASP A 66 24.63 -16.01 0.53
N THR A 67 24.00 -15.02 1.15
CA THR A 67 24.68 -13.75 1.46
C THR A 67 25.36 -13.75 2.82
N ASN A 68 26.70 -13.73 2.83
CA ASN A 68 27.49 -13.45 4.04
C ASN A 68 27.77 -11.94 4.18
N GLY A 69 27.09 -11.29 5.14
CA GLY A 69 27.36 -9.92 5.60
C GLY A 69 26.60 -8.80 4.86
N GLY A 70 26.33 -7.70 5.57
CA GLY A 70 25.69 -6.48 5.02
C GLY A 70 26.65 -5.57 4.25
N PRO A 71 26.16 -4.49 3.61
CA PRO A 71 27.02 -3.55 2.92
C PRO A 71 27.97 -2.85 3.90
N LYS A 72 29.21 -2.60 3.47
CA LYS A 72 30.19 -1.83 4.26
C LYS A 72 29.88 -0.33 4.16
N ILE A 73 29.20 0.20 5.17
CA ILE A 73 28.76 1.60 5.25
C ILE A 73 29.56 2.33 6.32
N SER A 74 30.18 3.44 5.93
CA SER A 74 31.04 4.26 6.78
C SER A 74 30.28 5.29 7.62
N ALA A 75 29.06 5.65 7.23
CA ALA A 75 28.17 6.52 7.99
C ALA A 75 27.88 6.05 9.42
N LYS A 76 27.68 7.02 10.32
CA LYS A 76 27.26 6.72 11.70
C LYS A 76 25.79 6.34 11.80
N ALA A 77 24.92 6.93 10.97
CA ALA A 77 23.52 6.54 10.89
C ALA A 77 23.05 6.48 9.44
N TYR A 78 22.20 5.50 9.14
CA TYR A 78 21.54 5.38 7.85
C TYR A 78 20.21 4.65 7.99
N LEU A 79 19.31 4.91 7.05
CA LEU A 79 18.07 4.20 6.86
C LEU A 79 17.82 4.04 5.37
N VAL A 80 17.50 2.81 4.97
CA VAL A 80 17.12 2.41 3.63
C VAL A 80 15.76 1.78 3.72
N GLY A 81 14.76 2.35 3.06
CA GLY A 81 13.39 1.88 3.18
C GLY A 81 12.57 2.14 1.92
N ASP A 82 11.47 1.40 1.80
CA ASP A 82 10.51 1.56 0.71
C ASP A 82 9.48 2.63 1.08
N ILE A 83 9.33 3.63 0.22
CA ILE A 83 8.45 4.78 0.45
C ILE A 83 6.97 4.44 0.24
N ASN A 84 6.63 3.37 -0.48
CA ASN A 84 5.24 2.95 -0.61
C ASN A 84 4.75 2.24 0.65
N THR A 85 5.53 1.30 1.18
CA THR A 85 5.14 0.54 2.38
C THR A 85 5.50 1.23 3.69
N GLY A 86 6.53 2.07 3.71
CA GLY A 86 7.18 2.54 4.93
C GLY A 86 8.09 1.50 5.60
N GLU A 87 8.33 0.35 4.96
CA GLU A 87 9.20 -0.70 5.51
C GLU A 87 10.67 -0.30 5.46
N VAL A 88 11.38 -0.65 6.52
CA VAL A 88 12.83 -0.46 6.64
C VAL A 88 13.55 -1.73 6.17
N ILE A 89 14.38 -1.60 5.14
CA ILE A 89 15.20 -2.68 4.58
C ILE A 89 16.53 -2.79 5.32
N LEU A 90 17.23 -1.67 5.52
CA LEU A 90 18.50 -1.60 6.25
C LEU A 90 18.50 -0.36 7.14
N SER A 91 18.96 -0.49 8.38
CA SER A 91 19.17 0.67 9.24
C SER A 91 20.36 0.52 10.19
N LYS A 92 20.87 1.66 10.63
CA LYS A 92 21.87 1.79 11.69
C LYS A 92 21.62 3.09 12.44
N ASN A 93 21.52 2.99 13.77
CA ASN A 93 21.33 4.13 14.67
C ASN A 93 20.15 5.03 14.23
N GLN A 94 19.02 4.41 13.89
CA GLN A 94 17.98 5.09 13.12
C GLN A 94 17.34 6.28 13.82
N ASP A 95 17.25 6.22 15.15
CA ASP A 95 16.68 7.25 16.03
C ASP A 95 17.73 8.12 16.71
N GLN A 96 19.01 7.96 16.35
CA GLN A 96 20.07 8.80 16.90
C GLN A 96 20.07 10.18 16.23
N LYS A 97 19.99 11.24 17.05
CA LYS A 97 20.00 12.63 16.57
C LYS A 97 21.38 13.06 16.09
N PHE A 98 21.42 13.70 14.92
CA PHE A 98 22.62 14.36 14.38
C PHE A 98 22.25 15.69 13.72
N PRO A 99 23.21 16.64 13.62
CA PRO A 99 23.09 17.77 12.73
C PRO A 99 22.88 17.30 11.29
N ILE A 100 21.89 17.87 10.59
CA ILE A 100 21.47 17.37 9.27
C ILE A 100 21.92 18.25 8.10
N ALA A 101 22.54 19.38 8.39
CA ALA A 101 22.97 20.36 7.39
C ALA A 101 21.82 20.75 6.43
N SER A 102 22.14 20.92 5.15
CA SER A 102 21.20 21.34 4.10
C SER A 102 20.04 20.38 3.79
N LEU A 103 19.93 19.23 4.46
CA LEU A 103 18.69 18.45 4.43
C LEU A 103 17.51 19.26 5.00
N SER A 104 17.79 20.23 5.89
CA SER A 104 16.81 21.18 6.41
C SER A 104 16.02 21.92 5.32
N LYS A 105 16.62 22.10 4.14
CA LYS A 105 15.99 22.80 3.02
C LYS A 105 14.81 22.04 2.41
N LEU A 106 14.69 20.73 2.65
CA LEU A 106 13.49 19.97 2.30
C LEU A 106 12.28 20.45 3.11
N MET A 107 12.44 20.67 4.42
CA MET A 107 11.39 21.26 5.26
C MET A 107 11.11 22.71 4.88
N THR A 108 12.14 23.50 4.57
CA THR A 108 11.99 24.88 4.10
C THR A 108 11.18 24.96 2.81
N ALA A 109 11.47 24.09 1.83
CA ALA A 109 10.72 24.02 0.58
C ALA A 109 9.27 23.62 0.82
N LEU A 110 9.03 22.63 1.70
CA LEU A 110 7.69 22.20 2.09
C LEU A 110 6.87 23.35 2.70
N VAL A 111 7.40 23.97 3.76
CA VAL A 111 6.69 25.05 4.47
C VAL A 111 6.45 26.24 3.56
N ALA A 112 7.46 26.64 2.76
CA ALA A 112 7.29 27.72 1.79
C ALA A 112 6.15 27.40 0.82
N LYS A 113 6.14 26.19 0.23
CA LYS A 113 5.10 25.78 -0.72
C LYS A 113 3.69 25.77 -0.09
N GLU A 114 3.56 25.38 1.16
CA GLU A 114 2.25 25.32 1.85
C GLU A 114 1.65 26.70 2.18
N ILE A 115 2.49 27.69 2.49
CA ILE A 115 2.01 29.00 2.97
C ILE A 115 2.01 30.09 1.90
N THR A 116 2.62 29.82 0.74
CA THR A 116 2.76 30.79 -0.35
C THR A 116 1.51 30.80 -1.23
N ALA A 117 0.99 31.99 -1.55
CA ALA A 117 -0.05 32.14 -2.55
C ALA A 117 0.53 31.99 -3.98
N PRO A 118 -0.25 31.50 -4.96
CA PRO A 118 0.18 31.47 -6.35
C PRO A 118 0.69 32.85 -6.82
N GLU A 119 1.79 32.86 -7.58
CA GLU A 119 2.40 34.08 -8.17
C GLU A 119 3.00 35.09 -7.17
N GLU A 120 3.09 34.77 -5.89
CA GLU A 120 3.63 35.65 -4.86
C GLU A 120 5.13 35.92 -5.06
N THR A 121 5.56 37.17 -4.82
CA THR A 121 6.94 37.63 -5.03
C THR A 121 7.54 38.23 -3.76
N THR A 122 8.83 38.00 -3.56
CA THR A 122 9.61 38.61 -2.49
C THR A 122 10.72 39.50 -3.07
N ARG A 123 11.28 40.37 -2.22
CA ARG A 123 12.44 41.19 -2.53
C ARG A 123 13.65 40.71 -1.74
N VAL A 124 14.74 40.41 -2.45
CA VAL A 124 15.98 39.95 -1.83
C VAL A 124 16.58 41.07 -0.96
N SER A 125 16.75 40.78 0.33
CA SER A 125 17.24 41.75 1.32
C SER A 125 18.76 41.66 1.52
N LYS A 126 19.36 42.71 2.09
CA LYS A 126 20.78 42.67 2.49
C LYS A 126 21.04 41.58 3.53
N THR A 127 20.08 41.35 4.43
CA THR A 127 20.14 40.30 5.45
C THR A 127 20.19 38.90 4.83
N ALA A 128 19.36 38.63 3.82
CA ALA A 128 19.38 37.34 3.13
C ALA A 128 20.74 37.06 2.47
N LEU A 129 21.32 38.06 1.80
CA LEU A 129 22.61 37.96 1.13
C LEU A 129 23.81 37.92 2.08
N ALA A 130 23.66 38.37 3.33
CA ALA A 130 24.72 38.32 4.34
C ALA A 130 24.93 36.90 4.92
N THR A 131 24.07 35.94 4.55
CA THR A 131 24.16 34.55 4.99
C THR A 131 25.42 33.88 4.46
N HIS A 132 26.07 33.08 5.31
CA HIS A 132 27.26 32.34 4.92
C HIS A 132 26.95 31.32 3.81
N GLY A 133 27.73 31.31 2.73
CA GLY A 133 27.51 30.43 1.57
C GLY A 133 26.44 30.95 0.60
N ALA A 134 26.85 31.75 -0.39
CA ALA A 134 25.96 32.39 -1.36
C ALA A 134 25.92 31.61 -2.69
N ASN A 135 25.21 30.47 -2.70
CA ASN A 135 25.01 29.67 -3.91
C ASN A 135 23.72 30.06 -4.66
N GLY A 136 23.03 31.15 -4.33
CA GLY A 136 21.80 31.55 -5.03
C GLY A 136 22.02 32.49 -6.21
N ASN A 137 23.19 33.15 -6.28
CA ASN A 137 23.49 34.25 -7.19
C ASN A 137 22.40 35.36 -7.20
N LEU A 138 21.73 35.54 -6.06
CA LEU A 138 20.66 36.52 -5.90
C LEU A 138 21.23 37.93 -5.78
N ARG A 139 20.47 38.93 -6.22
CA ARG A 139 20.88 40.35 -6.27
C ARG A 139 20.10 41.20 -5.29
N LEU A 140 20.80 42.10 -4.60
CA LEU A 140 20.18 43.00 -3.63
C LEU A 140 19.04 43.79 -4.26
N GLY A 141 17.86 43.73 -3.64
CA GLY A 141 16.69 44.48 -4.06
C GLY A 141 15.93 43.88 -5.25
N GLU A 142 16.36 42.77 -5.83
CA GLU A 142 15.63 42.16 -6.93
C GLU A 142 14.29 41.58 -6.46
N LYS A 143 13.26 41.71 -7.32
CA LYS A 143 11.98 41.04 -7.14
C LYS A 143 12.03 39.66 -7.80
N ILE A 144 11.69 38.63 -7.05
CA ILE A 144 11.70 37.22 -7.49
C ILE A 144 10.44 36.51 -7.01
N LYS A 145 9.91 35.60 -7.83
CA LYS A 145 8.79 34.74 -7.43
C LYS A 145 9.24 33.76 -6.36
N ILE A 146 8.39 33.48 -5.38
CA ILE A 146 8.70 32.50 -4.34
C ILE A 146 8.86 31.10 -4.94
N SER A 147 8.06 30.75 -5.95
CA SER A 147 8.22 29.52 -6.73
C SER A 147 9.61 29.39 -7.36
N ASP A 148 10.19 30.51 -7.83
CA ASP A 148 11.51 30.53 -8.46
C ASP A 148 12.62 30.33 -7.42
N LEU A 149 12.42 30.77 -6.18
CA LEU A 149 13.39 30.57 -5.08
C LEU A 149 13.53 29.10 -4.65
N LEU A 150 12.56 28.24 -4.96
CA LEU A 150 12.67 26.80 -4.70
C LEU A 150 13.77 26.14 -5.55
N TYR A 151 14.08 26.69 -6.73
CA TYR A 151 15.14 26.17 -7.59
C TYR A 151 16.55 26.35 -7.01
N PRO A 152 17.04 27.55 -6.67
CA PRO A 152 18.35 27.69 -6.03
C PRO A 152 18.40 26.99 -4.67
N LEU A 153 17.30 26.98 -3.93
CA LEU A 153 17.18 26.26 -2.64
C LEU A 153 17.48 24.76 -2.80
N LEU A 154 16.91 24.12 -3.82
CA LEU A 154 16.97 22.66 -4.00
C LEU A 154 18.09 22.20 -4.93
N LEU A 155 18.43 22.98 -5.97
CA LEU A 155 19.46 22.63 -6.98
C LEU A 155 20.88 22.99 -6.51
N GLU A 156 21.08 24.21 -6.03
CA GLU A 156 22.40 24.73 -5.63
C GLU A 156 22.60 24.78 -4.11
N SER A 157 21.56 24.38 -3.36
CA SER A 157 21.59 24.39 -1.90
C SER A 157 21.79 25.79 -1.30
N SER A 158 21.25 26.81 -1.98
CA SER A 158 21.39 28.23 -1.64
C SER A 158 20.87 28.56 -0.22
N ASN A 159 21.74 29.14 0.61
CA ASN A 159 21.37 29.62 1.95
C ASN A 159 20.68 30.98 1.90
N ASP A 160 21.09 31.83 0.95
CA ASP A 160 20.45 33.12 0.67
C ASP A 160 19.01 32.98 0.20
N ALA A 161 18.67 31.95 -0.60
CA ALA A 161 17.29 31.63 -0.95
C ALA A 161 16.49 31.15 0.29
N ALA A 162 17.08 30.30 1.13
CA ALA A 162 16.43 29.84 2.36
C ALA A 162 16.11 31.00 3.32
N GLU A 163 17.06 31.93 3.49
CA GLU A 163 16.86 33.11 4.33
C GLU A 163 15.91 34.13 3.69
N ALA A 164 15.94 34.33 2.36
CA ALA A 164 14.98 35.18 1.66
C ALA A 164 13.54 34.69 1.84
N LEU A 165 13.31 33.37 1.76
CA LEU A 165 12.02 32.74 2.03
C LEU A 165 11.59 32.97 3.48
N SER A 166 12.47 32.70 4.44
CA SER A 166 12.12 32.82 5.86
C SER A 166 11.81 34.27 6.26
N LEU A 167 12.59 35.23 5.76
CA LEU A 167 12.43 36.65 6.06
C LEU A 167 11.12 37.20 5.49
N TYR A 168 10.70 36.74 4.31
CA TYR A 168 9.45 37.17 3.69
C TYR A 168 8.23 36.86 4.56
N PHE A 169 8.18 35.65 5.13
CA PHE A 169 7.08 35.21 6.02
C PHE A 169 7.30 35.56 7.49
N GLY A 170 8.36 36.32 7.80
CA GLY A 170 8.83 36.57 9.16
C GLY A 170 9.63 35.39 9.71
N ARG A 171 10.95 35.56 9.83
CA ARG A 171 11.91 34.47 10.12
C ARG A 171 11.52 33.58 11.29
N ASN A 172 11.18 34.16 12.44
CA ASN A 172 10.80 33.39 13.64
C ASN A 172 9.49 32.62 13.43
N SER A 173 8.50 33.24 12.77
CA SER A 173 7.23 32.58 12.42
C SER A 173 7.45 31.43 11.44
N PHE A 174 8.33 31.63 10.45
CA PHE A 174 8.69 30.60 9.48
C PHE A 174 9.36 29.39 10.15
N ILE A 175 10.35 29.62 11.03
CA ILE A 175 11.01 28.55 11.79
C ILE A 175 10.02 27.84 12.73
N ALA A 176 9.11 28.58 13.37
CA ALA A 176 8.04 27.98 14.18
C ALA A 176 7.14 27.07 13.34
N LYS A 177 6.80 27.47 12.10
CA LYS A 177 6.03 26.63 11.16
C LYS A 177 6.80 25.39 10.72
N MET A 178 8.13 25.46 10.53
CA MET A 178 8.96 24.28 10.26
C MET A 178 8.88 23.26 11.40
N ASN A 179 9.01 23.70 12.65
CA ASN A 179 8.88 22.82 13.80
C ASN A 179 7.44 22.32 14.01
N GLN A 180 6.43 23.15 13.77
CA GLN A 180 5.02 22.73 13.80
C GLN A 180 4.75 21.66 12.74
N LYS A 181 5.32 21.79 11.54
CA LYS A 181 5.21 20.79 10.48
C LYS A 181 5.92 19.49 10.85
N ALA A 182 7.12 19.57 11.44
CA ALA A 182 7.81 18.40 11.97
C ALA A 182 6.94 17.63 12.98
N ALA A 183 6.33 18.32 13.94
CA ALA A 183 5.41 17.71 14.90
C ALA A 183 4.18 17.08 14.23
N LYS A 184 3.56 17.76 13.24
CA LYS A 184 2.44 17.19 12.46
C LYS A 184 2.82 15.93 11.69
N LEU A 185 4.08 15.84 11.26
CA LEU A 185 4.66 14.67 10.58
C LEU A 185 5.19 13.62 11.58
N GLN A 186 4.95 13.79 12.89
CA GLN A 186 5.44 12.91 13.94
C GLN A 186 6.97 12.73 13.88
N MET A 187 7.69 13.80 13.52
CA MET A 187 9.15 13.86 13.52
C MET A 187 9.61 14.31 14.92
N ASP A 188 9.30 13.51 15.94
CA ASP A 188 9.41 13.89 17.36
C ASP A 188 10.85 14.16 17.80
N SER A 189 11.82 13.68 17.03
CA SER A 189 13.24 13.84 17.27
C SER A 189 13.88 14.94 16.41
N THR A 190 13.08 15.79 15.77
CA THR A 190 13.55 16.83 14.85
C THR A 190 13.34 18.24 15.39
N SER A 191 14.34 19.10 15.22
CA SER A 191 14.25 20.53 15.53
C SER A 191 14.98 21.38 14.49
N PHE A 192 14.39 22.52 14.14
CA PHE A 192 14.97 23.53 13.24
C PHE A 192 15.18 24.85 13.99
N GLU A 193 16.40 25.37 13.97
CA GLU A 193 16.79 26.70 14.46
C GLU A 193 16.96 27.72 13.32
N ASP A 194 17.24 27.25 12.10
CA ASP A 194 17.37 28.09 10.90
C ASP A 194 16.81 27.41 9.63
N PRO A 195 16.49 28.15 8.55
CA PRO A 195 15.87 27.60 7.35
C PRO A 195 16.84 26.88 6.40
N SER A 196 18.14 26.96 6.64
CA SER A 196 19.19 26.51 5.71
C SER A 196 19.90 25.25 6.20
N GLY A 197 19.94 25.02 7.52
CA GLY A 197 20.75 23.99 8.15
C GLY A 197 22.21 24.38 8.33
N LEU A 198 22.49 25.68 8.49
CA LEU A 198 23.82 26.15 8.90
C LEU A 198 24.07 25.92 10.39
N SER A 199 23.01 26.01 11.20
CA SER A 199 23.09 25.73 12.62
C SER A 199 23.31 24.24 12.87
N PRO A 200 24.24 23.87 13.77
CA PRO A 200 24.35 22.49 14.26
C PRO A 200 23.15 22.06 15.12
N ASN A 201 22.28 22.99 15.52
CA ASN A 201 21.03 22.71 16.24
C ASN A 201 19.87 22.34 15.31
N ASN A 202 20.04 22.47 13.99
CA ASN A 202 19.19 21.78 13.03
C ASN A 202 19.51 20.28 13.09
N GLN A 203 18.76 19.56 13.92
CA GLN A 203 18.99 18.16 14.24
C GLN A 203 17.77 17.31 13.90
N SER A 204 18.02 16.08 13.47
CA SER A 204 17.00 15.10 13.17
C SER A 204 17.62 13.69 13.23
N THR A 205 16.81 12.69 12.93
CA THR A 205 17.19 11.27 12.87
C THR A 205 16.96 10.78 11.44
N VAL A 206 17.51 9.62 11.08
CA VAL A 206 17.23 9.05 9.75
C VAL A 206 15.80 8.52 9.66
N SER A 207 15.18 8.12 10.78
CA SER A 207 13.75 7.77 10.87
C SER A 207 12.84 8.97 10.57
N ASP A 208 13.09 10.12 11.20
CA ASP A 208 12.29 11.33 11.00
C ASP A 208 12.43 11.87 9.57
N LEU A 209 13.66 11.89 9.05
CA LEU A 209 13.91 12.28 7.65
C LEU A 209 13.25 11.33 6.66
N PHE A 210 13.12 10.03 6.99
CA PHE A 210 12.37 9.08 6.17
C PHE A 210 10.87 9.41 6.13
N LYS A 211 10.26 9.78 7.27
CA LYS A 211 8.87 10.28 7.32
C LYS A 211 8.67 11.52 6.45
N LEU A 212 9.56 12.52 6.57
CA LEU A 212 9.54 13.72 5.71
C LEU A 212 9.67 13.35 4.22
N THR A 213 10.57 12.43 3.90
CA THR A 213 10.79 11.98 2.52
C THR A 213 9.56 11.27 1.95
N GLY A 214 8.93 10.40 2.73
CA GLY A 214 7.69 9.73 2.33
C GLY A 214 6.56 10.72 2.09
N TYR A 215 6.34 11.65 3.02
CA TYR A 215 5.34 12.70 2.88
C TYR A 215 5.57 13.58 1.64
N LEU A 216 6.82 14.02 1.41
CA LEU A 216 7.18 14.78 0.22
C LEU A 216 6.95 14.00 -1.07
N THR A 217 7.24 12.70 -1.09
CA THR A 217 7.05 11.85 -2.28
C THR A 217 5.57 11.68 -2.60
N GLN A 218 4.72 11.54 -1.58
CA GLN A 218 3.29 11.30 -1.75
C GLN A 218 2.51 12.60 -2.04
N GLN A 219 2.80 13.68 -1.29
CA GLN A 219 1.99 14.90 -1.32
C GLN A 219 2.60 16.04 -2.16
N TYR A 220 3.93 16.06 -2.32
CA TYR A 220 4.65 17.12 -3.03
C TYR A 220 5.73 16.57 -3.98
N PRO A 221 5.40 15.61 -4.88
CA PRO A 221 6.38 14.97 -5.76
C PRO A 221 7.10 15.96 -6.68
N ASP A 222 6.50 17.13 -6.93
CA ASP A 222 7.10 18.20 -7.72
C ASP A 222 8.37 18.79 -7.08
N LEU A 223 8.50 18.76 -5.75
CA LEU A 223 9.72 19.20 -5.06
C LEU A 223 10.91 18.28 -5.37
N PHE A 224 10.73 16.96 -5.36
CA PHE A 224 11.78 16.05 -5.80
C PHE A 224 12.00 16.10 -7.31
N LYS A 225 10.97 16.38 -8.11
CA LYS A 225 11.10 16.62 -9.56
C LYS A 225 11.96 17.83 -9.89
N ILE A 226 12.04 18.85 -9.01
CA ILE A 226 13.05 19.92 -9.16
C ILE A 226 14.46 19.30 -9.05
N THR A 227 14.71 18.48 -8.03
CA THR A 227 16.02 17.88 -7.73
C THR A 227 16.51 16.83 -8.74
N THR A 228 15.71 16.45 -9.74
CA THR A 228 16.13 15.58 -10.86
C THR A 228 16.56 16.37 -12.09
N LYS A 229 16.29 17.68 -12.15
CA LYS A 229 16.72 18.53 -13.27
C LYS A 229 18.23 18.72 -13.25
N ARG A 230 18.88 18.72 -14.42
CA ARG A 230 20.30 19.09 -14.55
C ARG A 230 20.53 20.56 -14.21
N SER A 231 19.61 21.42 -14.64
CA SER A 231 19.61 22.85 -14.37
C SER A 231 18.21 23.43 -14.54
N TYR A 232 18.03 24.67 -14.08
CA TYR A 232 16.89 25.50 -14.36
C TYR A 232 17.36 26.92 -14.64
N SER A 233 16.80 27.56 -15.66
CA SER A 233 17.12 28.93 -16.02
C SER A 233 15.84 29.72 -16.26
N ASN A 234 15.82 30.96 -15.81
CA ASN A 234 14.82 31.96 -16.18
C ASN A 234 15.53 33.16 -16.83
N LYS A 235 14.80 34.26 -17.08
CA LYS A 235 15.36 35.45 -17.77
C LYS A 235 16.55 36.10 -17.03
N LYS A 236 16.70 35.87 -15.73
CA LYS A 236 17.68 36.56 -14.88
C LYS A 236 18.72 35.64 -14.26
N HIS A 237 18.36 34.38 -14.06
CA HIS A 237 19.12 33.42 -13.26
C HIS A 237 19.25 32.07 -13.97
N SER A 238 20.31 31.36 -13.64
CA SER A 238 20.54 29.98 -14.05
C SER A 238 21.16 29.23 -12.89
N TRP A 239 20.54 28.14 -12.49
CA TRP A 239 20.99 27.31 -11.38
C TRP A 239 21.22 25.87 -11.85
N SER A 240 22.33 25.29 -11.45
CA SER A 240 22.77 23.94 -11.81
C SER A 240 22.67 23.00 -10.63
N ASN A 241 22.27 21.77 -10.88
CA ASN A 241 22.06 20.82 -9.81
C ASN A 241 23.39 20.21 -9.34
N ILE A 242 23.66 20.29 -8.04
CA ILE A 242 24.89 19.79 -7.42
C ILE A 242 24.80 18.34 -6.96
N SER A 243 23.68 17.65 -7.22
CA SER A 243 23.52 16.26 -6.80
C SER A 243 24.49 15.33 -7.53
N GLN A 244 25.29 14.64 -6.74
CA GLN A 244 26.27 13.63 -7.15
C GLN A 244 25.65 12.35 -7.75
N PHE A 245 24.32 12.21 -7.73
CA PHE A 245 23.60 11.04 -8.25
C PHE A 245 22.79 11.35 -9.52
N LEU A 246 22.91 12.56 -10.07
CA LEU A 246 22.29 12.90 -11.35
C LEU A 246 22.75 11.94 -12.45
N GLY A 247 21.78 11.41 -13.20
CA GLY A 247 22.03 10.46 -14.28
C GLY A 247 22.34 9.04 -13.81
N LYS A 248 22.31 8.75 -12.50
CA LYS A 248 22.36 7.38 -12.00
C LYS A 248 21.02 6.68 -12.24
N ASP A 249 21.07 5.45 -12.73
CA ASP A 249 19.85 4.68 -13.04
C ASP A 249 18.91 4.60 -11.84
N GLY A 250 17.64 4.91 -12.09
CA GLY A 250 16.58 4.92 -11.08
C GLY A 250 16.56 6.14 -10.17
N TYR A 251 17.48 7.11 -10.27
CA TYR A 251 17.49 8.28 -9.38
C TYR A 251 16.23 9.14 -9.51
N GLY A 252 15.44 9.20 -8.42
CA GLY A 252 14.15 9.88 -8.33
C GLY A 252 14.20 11.27 -7.69
N GLY A 253 15.38 11.73 -7.26
CA GLY A 253 15.56 13.01 -6.58
C GLY A 253 16.17 12.87 -5.19
N GLY A 254 16.47 13.99 -4.55
CA GLY A 254 17.12 13.98 -3.25
C GLY A 254 17.75 15.31 -2.86
N LYS A 255 18.36 15.34 -1.67
CA LYS A 255 19.10 16.49 -1.16
C LYS A 255 20.35 16.02 -0.43
N SER A 256 21.45 16.74 -0.65
CA SER A 256 22.72 16.57 0.06
C SER A 256 23.00 17.76 0.97
N GLY A 257 23.74 17.53 2.06
CA GLY A 257 24.22 18.58 2.96
C GLY A 257 25.61 18.33 3.54
N TYR A 258 26.34 19.39 3.87
CA TYR A 258 27.62 19.30 4.56
C TYR A 258 27.79 20.48 5.52
N THR A 259 28.19 20.18 6.74
CA THR A 259 28.87 21.08 7.67
C THR A 259 29.97 20.29 8.38
N ASP A 260 30.86 20.96 9.09
CA ASP A 260 31.92 20.26 9.82
C ASP A 260 31.37 19.39 10.95
N GLU A 261 30.26 19.79 11.55
CA GLU A 261 29.55 19.06 12.60
C GLU A 261 28.72 17.92 12.03
N ALA A 262 28.00 18.15 10.91
CA ALA A 262 27.13 17.16 10.29
C ALA A 262 27.89 16.09 9.48
N LYS A 263 29.12 16.41 9.05
CA LYS A 263 29.84 15.73 7.95
C LYS A 263 28.94 15.63 6.72
N GLN A 264 29.10 14.59 5.90
CA GLN A 264 28.29 14.43 4.70
C GLN A 264 26.93 13.79 5.04
N THR A 265 25.84 14.44 4.64
CA THR A 265 24.45 13.97 4.82
C THR A 265 23.72 13.84 3.48
N VAL A 266 22.82 12.88 3.34
CA VAL A 266 22.01 12.76 2.11
C VAL A 266 20.67 12.09 2.36
N VAL A 267 19.66 12.54 1.62
CA VAL A 267 18.41 11.82 1.34
C VAL A 267 18.36 11.66 -0.18
N SER A 268 18.22 10.43 -0.68
CA SER A 268 18.09 10.14 -2.12
C SER A 268 17.04 9.08 -2.39
N LEU A 269 16.21 9.28 -3.40
CA LEU A 269 15.22 8.33 -3.90
C LEU A 269 15.78 7.55 -5.09
N PHE A 270 15.54 6.24 -5.12
CA PHE A 270 15.90 5.35 -6.22
C PHE A 270 14.77 4.37 -6.53
N ASN A 271 14.33 4.32 -7.78
CA ASN A 271 13.47 3.26 -8.30
C ASN A 271 14.34 2.05 -8.66
N LEU A 272 14.21 0.97 -7.89
CA LEU A 272 15.03 -0.24 -8.03
C LEU A 272 14.17 -1.43 -8.48
N PRO A 273 14.61 -2.22 -9.47
CA PRO A 273 13.89 -3.41 -9.93
C PRO A 273 14.10 -4.55 -8.92
N LEU A 274 13.41 -4.47 -7.78
CA LEU A 274 13.53 -5.46 -6.70
C LEU A 274 12.43 -6.54 -6.80
N GLY A 275 11.33 -6.32 -7.53
CA GLY A 275 10.28 -7.33 -7.76
C GLY A 275 10.42 -8.06 -9.11
N GLU A 276 9.67 -9.14 -9.29
CA GLU A 276 9.46 -9.85 -10.56
C GLU A 276 8.82 -8.94 -11.61
N SER A 277 7.84 -8.14 -11.18
CA SER A 277 6.93 -7.41 -12.07
C SER A 277 7.07 -5.88 -12.01
N GLY A 278 7.97 -5.34 -11.18
CA GLY A 278 8.08 -3.89 -11.02
C GLY A 278 9.31 -3.34 -10.29
N SER A 279 9.45 -2.01 -10.33
CA SER A 279 10.44 -1.27 -9.55
C SER A 279 9.85 -0.72 -8.25
N ARG A 280 10.65 -0.67 -7.19
CA ARG A 280 10.28 -0.17 -5.86
C ARG A 280 10.94 1.19 -5.58
N PRO A 281 10.21 2.19 -5.04
CA PRO A 281 10.77 3.49 -4.70
C PRO A 281 11.49 3.43 -3.34
N ILE A 282 12.81 3.29 -3.38
CA ILE A 282 13.65 3.17 -2.19
C ILE A 282 14.26 4.52 -1.82
N ALA A 283 14.01 4.98 -0.60
CA ALA A 283 14.75 6.09 -0.03
C ALA A 283 16.00 5.61 0.71
N VAL A 284 17.10 6.31 0.48
CA VAL A 284 18.38 6.12 1.17
C VAL A 284 18.71 7.40 1.91
N THR A 285 18.62 7.35 3.23
CA THR A 285 18.96 8.46 4.13
C THR A 285 20.24 8.13 4.89
N ILE A 286 21.20 9.04 4.90
CA ILE A 286 22.50 8.87 5.55
C ILE A 286 22.88 10.15 6.29
N LEU A 287 23.35 10.00 7.53
CA LEU A 287 23.90 11.08 8.35
C LEU A 287 25.33 10.73 8.80
N GLN A 288 26.16 11.76 8.98
CA GLN A 288 27.54 11.62 9.48
C GLN A 288 28.42 10.68 8.64
N SER A 289 28.33 10.77 7.32
CA SER A 289 29.21 9.97 6.43
C SER A 289 30.52 10.71 6.14
N PRO A 290 31.68 10.02 6.15
CA PRO A 290 32.91 10.56 5.58
C PRO A 290 32.90 10.54 4.05
N ASP A 291 32.17 9.61 3.41
CA ASP A 291 31.99 9.51 1.95
C ASP A 291 30.59 8.99 1.62
N ARG A 292 29.64 9.94 1.54
CA ARG A 292 28.23 9.59 1.31
C ARG A 292 28.00 8.95 -0.06
N ARG A 293 28.84 9.26 -1.06
CA ARG A 293 28.69 8.73 -2.43
C ARG A 293 28.98 7.23 -2.42
N LYS A 294 30.13 6.85 -1.84
CA LYS A 294 30.53 5.45 -1.71
C LYS A 294 29.55 4.64 -0.85
N ASP A 295 29.04 5.22 0.23
CA ASP A 295 28.05 4.57 1.08
C ASP A 295 26.76 4.26 0.30
N VAL A 296 26.17 5.26 -0.37
CA VAL A 296 24.97 5.04 -1.20
C VAL A 296 25.23 4.02 -2.31
N GLU A 297 26.36 4.09 -3.01
CA GLU A 297 26.68 3.11 -4.06
C GLU A 297 26.82 1.68 -3.52
N SER A 298 27.38 1.54 -2.32
CA SER A 298 27.49 0.24 -1.63
C SER A 298 26.12 -0.30 -1.23
N ILE A 299 25.21 0.56 -0.76
CA ILE A 299 23.82 0.21 -0.48
C ILE A 299 23.13 -0.26 -1.76
N LEU A 300 23.14 0.54 -2.83
CA LEU A 300 22.45 0.20 -4.07
C LEU A 300 22.96 -1.11 -4.69
N LYS A 301 24.28 -1.34 -4.66
CA LYS A 301 24.88 -2.59 -5.11
C LYS A 301 24.42 -3.78 -4.27
N TYR A 302 24.31 -3.60 -2.96
CA TYR A 302 23.83 -4.65 -2.06
C TYR A 302 22.35 -4.95 -2.31
N LEU A 303 21.49 -3.93 -2.40
CA LEU A 303 20.06 -4.11 -2.64
C LEU A 303 19.81 -4.89 -3.94
N LYS A 304 20.37 -4.45 -5.06
CA LYS A 304 20.17 -5.09 -6.38
C LYS A 304 20.66 -6.54 -6.43
N LYS A 305 21.63 -6.92 -5.60
CA LYS A 305 22.22 -8.27 -5.58
C LYS A 305 21.46 -9.21 -4.64
N ASN A 306 20.98 -8.67 -3.51
CA ASN A 306 20.64 -9.49 -2.35
C ASN A 306 19.19 -9.35 -1.91
N ILE A 307 18.47 -8.32 -2.36
CA ILE A 307 17.10 -8.03 -1.93
C ILE A 307 16.14 -8.28 -3.09
N TYR A 308 15.09 -9.04 -2.79
CA TYR A 308 13.98 -9.32 -3.71
C TYR A 308 12.65 -8.97 -3.04
N TYR A 309 11.69 -8.49 -3.81
CA TYR A 309 10.34 -8.13 -3.36
C TYR A 309 9.33 -9.17 -3.88
N GLY A 310 8.60 -9.81 -2.97
CA GLY A 310 7.51 -10.76 -3.30
C GLY A 310 7.89 -12.07 -4.03
N GLY A 311 8.76 -12.91 -3.45
CA GLY A 311 9.21 -14.18 -4.06
C GLY A 311 8.51 -15.45 -3.55
N VAL A 312 8.68 -16.53 -4.33
CA VAL A 312 8.11 -17.90 -4.21
C VAL A 312 8.04 -18.43 -2.77
N ALA A 313 7.01 -19.24 -2.51
CA ALA A 313 6.60 -19.97 -1.29
C ALA A 313 7.65 -20.80 -0.51
N ASP A 314 8.94 -20.45 -0.56
CA ASP A 314 9.94 -20.88 0.42
C ASP A 314 10.30 -19.69 1.33
N ALA A 315 9.29 -19.22 2.07
CA ALA A 315 9.43 -18.22 3.13
C ALA A 315 10.15 -18.78 4.38
N SER A 316 11.26 -19.50 4.21
CA SER A 316 12.09 -19.97 5.32
C SER A 316 13.12 -18.93 5.79
N THR A 317 12.93 -17.65 5.46
CA THR A 317 13.80 -16.55 5.85
C THR A 317 13.02 -15.55 6.68
N ASN A 318 13.22 -15.61 7.99
CA ASN A 318 12.91 -14.49 8.86
C ASN A 318 13.67 -13.25 8.34
N TRP A 319 13.00 -12.12 8.10
CA TRP A 319 13.30 -10.78 8.67
C TRP A 319 12.84 -9.56 7.82
N VAL A 320 11.97 -8.72 8.42
CA VAL A 320 11.99 -7.23 8.45
C VAL A 320 11.56 -6.87 9.89
N ARG A 321 12.26 -5.96 10.57
CA ARG A 321 12.11 -5.71 12.03
C ARG A 321 11.05 -4.67 12.38
N GLU A 322 10.70 -3.78 11.44
CA GLU A 322 9.92 -2.58 11.77
C GLU A 322 9.35 -1.87 10.52
N LYS A 323 8.09 -1.45 10.60
CA LYS A 323 7.44 -0.55 9.63
C LYS A 323 7.46 0.85 10.21
N ILE A 324 8.10 1.80 9.53
CA ILE A 324 7.98 3.22 9.90
C ILE A 324 6.74 3.75 9.19
N GLY A 325 5.71 4.07 9.97
CA GLY A 325 4.51 4.71 9.45
C GLY A 325 4.86 6.03 8.75
N ILE A 326 4.57 6.13 7.45
CA ILE A 326 4.62 7.39 6.72
C ILE A 326 3.36 8.18 7.10
N PRO A 327 3.47 9.44 7.57
CA PRO A 327 2.31 10.20 8.02
C PRO A 327 1.33 10.46 6.88
N ASP A 328 0.10 9.97 7.01
CA ASP A 328 -1.02 10.30 6.12
C ASP A 328 -1.75 11.53 6.69
N ILE A 329 -1.43 12.72 6.17
CA ILE A 329 -2.01 14.00 6.64
C ILE A 329 -3.13 14.44 5.68
N ARG A 330 -4.26 13.74 5.71
CA ARG A 330 -5.53 14.13 5.07
C ARG A 330 -6.55 14.55 6.15
N ASP A 331 -7.69 15.11 5.75
CA ASP A 331 -8.76 15.55 6.68
C ASP A 331 -9.17 14.38 7.59
N GLN A 332 -8.96 14.54 8.91
CA GLN A 332 -8.99 13.45 9.88
C GLN A 332 -10.41 13.00 10.28
N ASN A 333 -11.44 13.48 9.60
CA ASN A 333 -12.83 13.27 9.99
C ASN A 333 -13.53 12.12 9.25
N PHE A 334 -13.11 11.78 8.04
CA PHE A 334 -13.71 10.70 7.24
C PHE A 334 -12.68 10.00 6.35
N ALA A 335 -12.96 8.73 6.03
CA ALA A 335 -12.24 7.99 4.98
C ALA A 335 -13.05 8.02 3.68
N THR A 336 -12.36 8.23 2.56
CA THR A 336 -12.95 8.18 1.21
C THR A 336 -12.76 6.79 0.61
N LEU A 337 -13.86 6.07 0.44
CA LEU A 337 -13.91 4.73 -0.13
C LEU A 337 -14.48 4.82 -1.54
N VAL A 338 -13.79 4.27 -2.53
CA VAL A 338 -14.28 4.18 -3.91
C VAL A 338 -14.47 2.72 -4.27
N PHE A 339 -15.61 2.40 -4.86
CA PHE A 339 -15.94 1.06 -5.33
C PHE A 339 -16.25 1.08 -6.81
N ALA A 340 -15.65 0.14 -7.54
CA ALA A 340 -15.98 -0.18 -8.91
C ALA A 340 -16.40 -1.64 -9.03
N GLY A 341 -17.12 -1.97 -10.10
CA GLY A 341 -17.55 -3.34 -10.36
C GLY A 341 -16.49 -4.18 -11.04
N ASP A 342 -16.91 -4.97 -12.03
CA ASP A 342 -16.09 -6.05 -12.59
C ASP A 342 -14.96 -5.52 -13.50
N ILE A 343 -13.75 -6.04 -13.27
CA ILE A 343 -12.55 -5.81 -14.07
C ILE A 343 -12.11 -7.14 -14.67
N MET A 344 -12.23 -7.26 -16.00
CA MET A 344 -11.71 -8.37 -16.79
C MET A 344 -10.84 -7.80 -17.93
N LEU A 345 -9.52 -7.98 -17.80
CA LEU A 345 -8.50 -7.38 -18.69
C LEU A 345 -7.89 -8.40 -19.66
N ASP A 346 -8.67 -9.41 -20.06
CA ASP A 346 -8.29 -10.43 -21.03
C ASP A 346 -9.16 -10.35 -22.30
N ARG A 347 -9.11 -11.37 -23.18
CA ARG A 347 -9.94 -11.50 -24.38
C ARG A 347 -10.02 -10.22 -25.23
N GLY A 348 -11.21 -9.65 -25.40
CA GLY A 348 -11.46 -8.48 -26.21
C GLY A 348 -10.72 -7.25 -25.69
N VAL A 349 -10.60 -7.09 -24.37
CA VAL A 349 -9.84 -6.00 -23.76
C VAL A 349 -8.36 -6.13 -24.10
N LYS A 350 -7.76 -7.32 -23.89
CA LYS A 350 -6.37 -7.59 -24.27
C LYS A 350 -6.12 -7.34 -25.76
N ASN A 351 -7.00 -7.85 -26.62
CA ASN A 351 -6.89 -7.64 -28.07
C ASN A 351 -6.98 -6.15 -28.44
N SER A 352 -7.84 -5.39 -27.76
CA SER A 352 -7.94 -3.94 -27.92
C SER A 352 -6.66 -3.24 -27.48
N VAL A 353 -6.09 -3.61 -26.34
CA VAL A 353 -4.84 -3.02 -25.81
C VAL A 353 -3.66 -3.29 -26.74
N VAL A 354 -3.51 -4.52 -27.23
CA VAL A 354 -2.48 -4.86 -28.22
C VAL A 354 -2.63 -4.04 -29.50
N LYS A 355 -3.87 -3.92 -30.01
CA LYS A 355 -4.16 -3.27 -31.29
C LYS A 355 -4.08 -1.75 -31.24
N ASN A 356 -4.62 -1.14 -30.18
CA ASN A 356 -4.89 0.29 -30.11
C ASN A 356 -3.90 1.03 -29.21
N PHE A 357 -3.24 0.34 -28.26
CA PHE A 357 -2.44 0.95 -27.20
C PHE A 357 -1.01 0.41 -27.12
N ASN A 358 -0.50 -0.25 -28.17
CA ASN A 358 0.86 -0.81 -28.20
C ASN A 358 1.14 -1.74 -26.99
N ASN A 359 0.15 -2.53 -26.58
CA ASN A 359 0.21 -3.41 -25.41
C ASN A 359 0.32 -2.69 -24.05
N ASP A 360 0.01 -1.39 -23.98
CA ASP A 360 0.00 -0.61 -22.75
C ASP A 360 -1.41 -0.57 -22.12
N TYR A 361 -1.61 -1.33 -21.04
CA TYR A 361 -2.88 -1.38 -20.31
C TYR A 361 -3.20 -0.08 -19.57
N SER A 362 -2.22 0.77 -19.26
CA SER A 362 -2.46 2.03 -18.54
C SER A 362 -3.38 2.96 -19.31
N GLN A 363 -3.35 2.88 -20.65
CA GLN A 363 -4.20 3.63 -21.55
C GLN A 363 -5.70 3.38 -21.31
N LEU A 364 -6.10 2.27 -20.69
CA LEU A 364 -7.50 2.01 -20.33
C LEU A 364 -8.07 3.02 -19.32
N PHE A 365 -7.20 3.68 -18.54
CA PHE A 365 -7.55 4.60 -17.46
C PHE A 365 -7.28 6.08 -17.78
N GLU A 366 -6.58 6.38 -18.89
CA GLU A 366 -6.06 7.74 -19.16
C GLU A 366 -7.05 8.66 -19.90
N LYS A 367 -8.07 8.12 -20.57
CA LYS A 367 -8.94 8.92 -21.44
C LYS A 367 -9.90 9.84 -20.68
N SER A 368 -10.40 9.41 -19.52
CA SER A 368 -11.35 10.20 -18.75
C SER A 368 -10.61 11.23 -17.89
N ASP A 369 -10.88 12.50 -18.13
CA ASP A 369 -10.42 13.60 -17.28
C ASP A 369 -10.77 13.31 -15.81
N ASN A 370 -9.80 13.49 -14.93
CA ASN A 370 -9.90 13.33 -13.48
C ASN A 370 -10.16 11.90 -12.96
N LEU A 371 -10.23 10.85 -13.79
CA LEU A 371 -10.41 9.47 -13.29
C LEU A 371 -9.24 9.04 -12.41
N LEU A 372 -8.02 9.09 -12.95
CA LEU A 372 -6.82 8.70 -12.20
C LEU A 372 -6.60 9.58 -10.97
N GLU A 373 -6.98 10.86 -11.04
CA GLU A 373 -6.93 11.76 -9.90
C GLU A 373 -7.93 11.32 -8.82
N LEU A 374 -9.18 11.06 -9.19
CA LEU A 374 -10.21 10.56 -8.27
C LEU A 374 -9.79 9.26 -7.59
N LEU A 375 -9.34 8.27 -8.37
CA LEU A 375 -8.95 6.97 -7.85
C LEU A 375 -7.74 7.06 -6.92
N ARG A 376 -6.70 7.81 -7.30
CA ARG A 376 -5.47 7.98 -6.49
C ARG A 376 -5.67 8.85 -5.25
N ASN A 377 -6.65 9.76 -5.28
CA ASN A 377 -6.97 10.62 -4.15
C ASN A 377 -7.90 9.95 -3.14
N SER A 378 -8.56 8.85 -3.49
CA SER A 378 -9.30 8.03 -2.53
C SER A 378 -8.35 7.42 -1.48
N ASP A 379 -8.89 7.05 -0.32
CA ASP A 379 -8.10 6.35 0.71
C ASP A 379 -8.04 4.86 0.43
N ILE A 380 -9.13 4.31 -0.10
CA ILE A 380 -9.27 2.90 -0.45
C ILE A 380 -10.08 2.81 -1.74
N PHE A 381 -9.48 2.26 -2.79
CA PHE A 381 -10.18 1.91 -4.03
C PHE A 381 -10.33 0.38 -4.14
N PHE A 382 -11.57 -0.09 -4.19
CA PHE A 382 -11.97 -1.49 -4.30
C PHE A 382 -12.57 -1.81 -5.67
N ALA A 383 -12.27 -2.98 -6.22
CA ALA A 383 -12.94 -3.54 -7.40
C ALA A 383 -13.05 -5.07 -7.36
N ASN A 384 -13.91 -5.68 -8.18
CA ASN A 384 -13.87 -7.13 -8.41
C ASN A 384 -12.88 -7.46 -9.53
N LEU A 385 -11.90 -8.32 -9.26
CA LEU A 385 -10.94 -8.79 -10.25
C LEU A 385 -11.40 -10.14 -10.79
N GLU A 386 -11.99 -10.12 -11.98
CA GLU A 386 -12.74 -11.26 -12.51
C GLU A 386 -11.84 -12.20 -13.32
N GLY A 387 -11.23 -13.16 -12.61
CA GLY A 387 -10.34 -14.17 -13.18
C GLY A 387 -8.90 -14.08 -12.68
N PRO A 388 -8.08 -15.11 -12.96
CA PRO A 388 -6.68 -15.14 -12.56
C PRO A 388 -5.81 -14.18 -13.39
N VAL A 389 -4.79 -13.61 -12.74
CA VAL A 389 -3.73 -12.82 -13.38
C VAL A 389 -2.43 -13.61 -13.27
N SER A 390 -2.08 -14.33 -14.32
CA SER A 390 -0.99 -15.29 -14.30
C SER A 390 -0.51 -15.65 -15.71
N ASP A 391 0.75 -16.06 -15.84
CA ASP A 391 1.29 -16.73 -17.01
C ASP A 391 1.42 -18.26 -16.80
N ARG A 392 0.99 -18.76 -15.63
CA ARG A 392 1.02 -20.16 -15.20
C ARG A 392 -0.37 -20.82 -15.31
N GLY A 393 -0.47 -22.06 -14.84
CA GLY A 393 -1.71 -22.83 -14.81
C GLY A 393 -2.07 -23.51 -16.12
N VAL A 394 -3.21 -24.21 -16.10
CA VAL A 394 -3.75 -24.95 -17.24
C VAL A 394 -5.22 -24.55 -17.40
N ASP A 395 -5.61 -24.18 -18.60
CA ASP A 395 -7.00 -23.87 -18.94
C ASP A 395 -7.92 -25.04 -18.57
N GLN A 396 -8.91 -24.76 -17.70
CA GLN A 396 -9.92 -25.73 -17.25
C GLN A 396 -11.01 -25.97 -18.31
N LYS A 397 -10.94 -25.28 -19.45
CA LYS A 397 -11.85 -25.40 -20.60
C LYS A 397 -13.28 -25.03 -20.24
N ASN A 398 -13.43 -23.99 -19.43
CA ASN A 398 -14.73 -23.37 -19.18
C ASN A 398 -15.25 -22.73 -20.48
N LEU A 399 -16.56 -22.47 -20.55
CA LEU A 399 -17.16 -21.83 -21.73
C LEU A 399 -16.47 -20.49 -22.05
N TYR A 400 -16.12 -19.76 -20.99
CA TYR A 400 -15.27 -18.59 -21.04
C TYR A 400 -14.17 -18.77 -19.98
N SER A 401 -12.93 -18.90 -20.44
CA SER A 401 -11.76 -18.98 -19.57
C SER A 401 -10.96 -17.69 -19.67
N PHE A 402 -10.78 -16.98 -18.56
CA PHE A 402 -9.98 -15.76 -18.47
C PHE A 402 -8.60 -16.06 -17.88
N ARG A 403 -7.56 -15.49 -18.47
CA ARG A 403 -6.24 -15.38 -17.84
C ARG A 403 -5.57 -14.09 -18.26
N MET A 404 -5.66 -13.12 -17.38
CA MET A 404 -5.06 -11.81 -17.56
C MET A 404 -3.53 -11.91 -17.52
N ASP A 405 -2.90 -11.09 -18.35
CA ASP A 405 -1.44 -10.98 -18.40
C ASP A 405 -0.89 -10.39 -17.08
N PRO A 406 0.20 -10.92 -16.50
CA PRO A 406 0.80 -10.38 -15.28
C PRO A 406 1.06 -8.86 -15.27
N VAL A 407 1.27 -8.23 -16.43
CA VAL A 407 1.45 -6.77 -16.56
C VAL A 407 0.22 -5.95 -16.10
N VAL A 408 -0.94 -6.60 -15.99
CA VAL A 408 -2.17 -6.01 -15.48
C VAL A 408 -2.01 -5.56 -14.02
N ILE A 409 -1.32 -6.32 -13.17
CA ILE A 409 -1.23 -5.99 -11.74
C ILE A 409 -0.53 -4.64 -11.49
N PRO A 410 0.68 -4.37 -12.03
CA PRO A 410 1.29 -3.04 -11.91
C PRO A 410 0.41 -1.91 -12.46
N THR A 411 -0.38 -2.19 -13.52
CA THR A 411 -1.30 -1.22 -14.10
C THR A 411 -2.43 -0.88 -13.13
N LEU A 412 -3.06 -1.88 -12.50
CA LEU A 412 -4.10 -1.67 -11.50
C LEU A 412 -3.56 -0.90 -10.30
N LYS A 413 -2.35 -1.22 -9.83
CA LYS A 413 -1.70 -0.47 -8.75
C LYS A 413 -1.47 0.99 -9.15
N GLY A 414 -0.98 1.22 -10.37
CA GLY A 414 -0.78 2.56 -10.93
C GLY A 414 -2.08 3.35 -11.09
N ALA A 415 -3.21 2.68 -11.34
CA ALA A 415 -4.54 3.30 -11.38
C ALA A 415 -5.09 3.67 -9.99
N GLY A 416 -4.46 3.19 -8.91
CA GLY A 416 -4.85 3.47 -7.53
C GLY A 416 -5.61 2.33 -6.84
N VAL A 417 -5.76 1.16 -7.48
CA VAL A 417 -6.44 0.00 -6.87
C VAL A 417 -5.71 -0.39 -5.59
N SER A 418 -6.46 -0.39 -4.49
CA SER A 418 -5.95 -0.66 -3.14
C SER A 418 -6.25 -2.09 -2.70
N ILE A 419 -7.44 -2.58 -3.06
CA ILE A 419 -7.93 -3.91 -2.73
C ILE A 419 -8.79 -4.46 -3.87
N VAL A 420 -8.76 -5.78 -4.08
CA VAL A 420 -9.67 -6.48 -5.00
C VAL A 420 -10.44 -7.60 -4.32
N SER A 421 -11.67 -7.85 -4.76
CA SER A 421 -12.32 -9.14 -4.50
C SER A 421 -11.77 -10.18 -5.46
N LEU A 422 -11.48 -11.36 -4.92
CA LEU A 422 -11.20 -12.57 -5.67
C LEU A 422 -12.31 -13.62 -5.50
N ALA A 423 -13.39 -13.32 -4.79
CA ALA A 423 -14.49 -14.26 -4.64
C ALA A 423 -15.44 -14.16 -5.84
N ASN A 424 -15.09 -14.78 -6.96
CA ASN A 424 -15.92 -14.82 -8.18
C ASN A 424 -15.80 -16.16 -8.93
N ASN A 425 -16.66 -16.35 -9.93
CA ASN A 425 -16.79 -17.59 -10.70
C ASN A 425 -15.60 -17.87 -11.65
N HIS A 426 -14.82 -16.87 -12.02
CA HIS A 426 -13.74 -16.98 -13.01
C HIS A 426 -12.35 -17.24 -12.42
N VAL A 427 -12.18 -17.16 -11.10
CA VAL A 427 -10.86 -17.30 -10.44
C VAL A 427 -10.11 -18.61 -10.70
N ALA A 428 -10.81 -19.65 -11.15
CA ALA A 428 -10.22 -20.95 -11.42
C ALA A 428 -10.23 -21.36 -12.88
N ASP A 429 -10.46 -20.44 -13.81
CA ASP A 429 -10.42 -20.72 -15.24
C ASP A 429 -9.09 -21.35 -15.69
N TRP A 430 -8.00 -21.09 -14.96
CA TRP A 430 -6.67 -21.70 -15.18
C TRP A 430 -6.16 -22.55 -14.01
N GLY A 431 -7.09 -22.94 -13.13
CA GLY A 431 -6.85 -23.81 -11.98
C GLY A 431 -6.08 -23.13 -10.84
N ARG A 432 -5.87 -23.93 -9.78
CA ARG A 432 -5.29 -23.47 -8.52
C ARG A 432 -3.87 -22.91 -8.64
N SER A 433 -3.08 -23.42 -9.60
CA SER A 433 -1.72 -22.90 -9.83
C SER A 433 -1.74 -21.45 -10.32
N ALA A 434 -2.67 -21.08 -11.21
CA ALA A 434 -2.82 -19.70 -11.66
C ALA A 434 -3.39 -18.81 -10.55
N PHE A 435 -4.30 -19.36 -9.72
CA PHE A 435 -4.86 -18.61 -8.60
C PHE A 435 -3.79 -18.32 -7.52
N ILE A 436 -2.98 -19.29 -7.10
CA ILE A 436 -1.85 -19.08 -6.19
C ILE A 436 -0.88 -18.02 -6.74
N ASP A 437 -0.59 -18.09 -8.03
CA ASP A 437 0.26 -17.10 -8.70
C ASP A 437 -0.37 -15.69 -8.68
N THR A 438 -1.69 -15.61 -8.85
CA THR A 438 -2.45 -14.35 -8.75
C THR A 438 -2.33 -13.75 -7.33
N LEU A 439 -2.52 -14.57 -6.28
CA LEU A 439 -2.36 -14.14 -4.88
C LEU A 439 -0.96 -13.59 -4.62
N ALA A 440 0.07 -14.28 -5.12
CA ALA A 440 1.46 -13.87 -4.99
C ALA A 440 1.75 -12.54 -5.71
N ARG A 441 1.26 -12.36 -6.94
CA ARG A 441 1.46 -11.15 -7.75
C ARG A 441 0.75 -9.93 -7.18
N LEU A 442 -0.47 -10.10 -6.66
CA LEU A 442 -1.20 -9.04 -5.96
C LEU A 442 -0.42 -8.59 -4.72
N LYS A 443 0.07 -9.55 -3.93
CA LYS A 443 0.91 -9.29 -2.76
C LYS A 443 2.21 -8.56 -3.14
N GLU A 444 2.86 -8.97 -4.23
CA GLU A 444 4.07 -8.34 -4.80
C GLU A 444 3.84 -6.91 -5.32
N ASN A 445 2.59 -6.49 -5.51
CA ASN A 445 2.28 -5.15 -6.00
C ASN A 445 1.46 -4.32 -5.00
N GLU A 446 1.38 -4.78 -3.75
CA GLU A 446 0.66 -4.10 -2.67
C GLU A 446 -0.80 -3.80 -3.03
N ILE A 447 -1.41 -4.72 -3.77
CA ILE A 447 -2.86 -4.76 -3.93
C ILE A 447 -3.35 -5.82 -2.96
N LEU A 448 -4.07 -5.40 -1.94
CA LEU A 448 -4.67 -6.34 -1.01
C LEU A 448 -5.79 -7.10 -1.71
N TYR A 449 -6.17 -8.27 -1.19
CA TYR A 449 -7.28 -9.02 -1.74
C TYR A 449 -8.11 -9.65 -0.64
N THR A 450 -9.38 -9.87 -0.92
CA THR A 450 -10.31 -10.48 0.04
C THR A 450 -11.20 -11.52 -0.63
N GLY A 451 -11.77 -12.40 0.21
CA GLY A 451 -12.65 -13.49 -0.21
C GLY A 451 -11.93 -14.66 -0.87
N GLY A 452 -10.59 -14.67 -0.84
CA GLY A 452 -9.78 -15.80 -1.27
C GLY A 452 -8.40 -15.81 -0.61
N GLY A 453 -7.79 -16.99 -0.54
CA GLY A 453 -6.52 -17.20 0.15
C GLY A 453 -5.91 -18.57 -0.12
N ASN A 454 -4.71 -18.80 0.40
CA ASN A 454 -3.97 -20.08 0.34
C ASN A 454 -4.64 -21.17 1.19
N ASN A 455 -5.51 -20.79 2.11
CA ASN A 455 -6.35 -21.66 2.93
C ASN A 455 -7.59 -20.89 3.40
N SER A 456 -8.47 -21.57 4.14
CA SER A 456 -9.70 -20.99 4.69
C SER A 456 -9.40 -19.88 5.71
N VAL A 457 -8.38 -20.04 6.57
CA VAL A 457 -8.00 -19.02 7.57
C VAL A 457 -7.66 -17.68 6.90
N GLU A 458 -6.84 -17.70 5.84
CA GLU A 458 -6.50 -16.51 5.08
C GLU A 458 -7.72 -15.91 4.36
N ALA A 459 -8.57 -16.76 3.77
CA ALA A 459 -9.76 -16.31 3.05
C ALA A 459 -10.82 -15.68 3.98
N GLU A 460 -10.98 -16.21 5.20
CA GLU A 460 -11.92 -15.77 6.24
C GLU A 460 -11.44 -14.54 7.02
N THR A 461 -10.13 -14.28 7.03
CA THR A 461 -9.58 -13.12 7.74
C THR A 461 -9.89 -11.84 6.96
N PRO A 462 -10.60 -10.86 7.55
CA PRO A 462 -10.88 -9.61 6.86
C PRO A 462 -9.60 -8.83 6.61
N VAL A 463 -9.49 -8.21 5.44
CA VAL A 463 -8.44 -7.23 5.19
C VAL A 463 -8.79 -5.95 5.93
N VAL A 464 -7.91 -5.48 6.83
CA VAL A 464 -8.15 -4.29 7.66
C VAL A 464 -7.28 -3.12 7.22
N PHE A 465 -7.93 -2.01 6.91
CA PHE A 465 -7.29 -0.71 6.74
C PHE A 465 -7.46 0.13 8.01
N GLU A 466 -6.35 0.63 8.56
CA GLU A 466 -6.38 1.64 9.61
C GLU A 466 -6.28 3.03 8.99
N LYS A 467 -7.40 3.77 8.96
CA LYS A 467 -7.48 5.11 8.37
C LYS A 467 -8.13 6.09 9.34
N TYR A 468 -7.42 7.17 9.64
CA TYR A 468 -7.87 8.24 10.53
C TYR A 468 -8.33 7.78 11.92
N GLY A 469 -7.84 6.63 12.41
CA GLY A 469 -8.25 6.03 13.68
C GLY A 469 -9.50 5.13 13.60
N MET A 470 -9.93 4.76 12.39
CA MET A 470 -10.94 3.73 12.14
C MET A 470 -10.27 2.47 11.58
N LYS A 471 -10.70 1.30 12.03
CA LYS A 471 -10.43 0.00 11.41
C LYS A 471 -11.56 -0.33 10.43
N ILE A 472 -11.23 -0.36 9.15
CA ILE A 472 -12.17 -0.62 8.06
C ILE A 472 -11.84 -1.99 7.46
N GLY A 473 -12.71 -2.97 7.66
CA GLY A 473 -12.53 -4.36 7.24
C GLY A 473 -13.18 -4.68 5.91
N TYR A 474 -12.60 -5.60 5.14
CA TYR A 474 -13.15 -6.09 3.88
C TYR A 474 -13.18 -7.61 3.84
N LEU A 475 -14.35 -8.17 3.54
CA LEU A 475 -14.61 -9.58 3.29
C LEU A 475 -15.33 -9.74 1.94
N ALA A 476 -15.20 -10.88 1.25
CA ALA A 476 -15.97 -11.13 0.04
C ALA A 476 -16.39 -12.59 -0.13
N PHE A 477 -17.51 -12.82 -0.80
CA PHE A 477 -18.07 -14.14 -1.08
C PHE A 477 -18.54 -14.27 -2.53
N SER A 478 -18.41 -15.47 -3.10
CA SER A 478 -19.02 -15.82 -4.38
C SER A 478 -20.30 -16.64 -4.14
N ASP A 479 -21.40 -16.26 -4.76
CA ASP A 479 -22.65 -17.06 -4.76
C ASP A 479 -22.81 -17.88 -6.06
N VAL A 480 -22.01 -17.56 -7.08
CA VAL A 480 -22.08 -18.19 -8.42
C VAL A 480 -21.05 -19.33 -8.57
N GLY A 481 -20.18 -19.49 -7.57
CA GLY A 481 -19.16 -20.54 -7.50
C GLY A 481 -17.77 -20.08 -7.95
N PRO A 482 -16.91 -20.98 -8.47
CA PRO A 482 -17.17 -22.40 -8.63
C PRO A 482 -16.98 -23.17 -7.32
N ASN A 483 -17.90 -24.07 -6.97
CA ASN A 483 -17.90 -24.74 -5.65
C ASN A 483 -16.62 -25.54 -5.34
N TYR A 484 -15.96 -26.09 -6.36
CA TYR A 484 -14.70 -26.82 -6.17
C TYR A 484 -13.54 -25.92 -5.71
N MET A 485 -13.69 -24.59 -5.84
CA MET A 485 -12.77 -23.58 -5.34
C MET A 485 -13.04 -23.11 -3.93
N SER A 486 -13.99 -23.71 -3.20
CA SER A 486 -14.11 -23.46 -1.76
C SER A 486 -12.76 -23.63 -1.08
N ALA A 487 -12.36 -22.60 -0.33
CA ALA A 487 -11.17 -22.63 0.52
C ALA A 487 -11.36 -23.68 1.63
N GLY A 488 -10.24 -24.25 2.09
CA GLY A 488 -10.21 -25.18 3.22
C GLY A 488 -8.88 -25.07 3.96
N ILE A 489 -8.73 -25.79 5.08
CA ILE A 489 -7.59 -25.66 5.99
C ILE A 489 -6.22 -25.73 5.28
N ASP A 490 -6.06 -26.65 4.32
CA ASP A 490 -4.83 -26.79 3.52
C ASP A 490 -5.11 -26.63 2.01
N LYS A 491 -6.15 -25.85 1.68
CA LYS A 491 -6.69 -25.79 0.31
C LYS A 491 -6.93 -24.34 -0.08
N VAL A 492 -6.11 -23.86 -1.02
CA VAL A 492 -6.28 -22.55 -1.66
C VAL A 492 -7.70 -22.38 -2.20
N GLY A 493 -8.31 -21.21 -2.13
CA GLY A 493 -9.66 -21.07 -2.63
C GLY A 493 -10.28 -19.74 -2.31
N VAL A 494 -11.60 -19.71 -2.48
CA VAL A 494 -12.45 -18.56 -2.22
C VAL A 494 -13.52 -18.91 -1.22
N LEU A 495 -14.07 -17.89 -0.56
CA LEU A 495 -15.26 -18.03 0.25
C LEU A 495 -16.49 -18.08 -0.64
N LEU A 496 -17.42 -18.98 -0.28
CA LEU A 496 -18.69 -19.14 -0.99
C LEU A 496 -19.83 -18.69 -0.09
N ALA A 497 -20.82 -18.01 -0.65
CA ALA A 497 -22.03 -17.61 0.08
C ALA A 497 -22.87 -18.83 0.52
N SER A 498 -22.63 -19.99 -0.08
CA SER A 498 -23.23 -21.27 0.31
C SER A 498 -22.52 -21.97 1.46
N ASP A 499 -21.45 -21.39 2.01
CA ASP A 499 -20.74 -21.99 3.15
C ASP A 499 -21.67 -22.09 4.37
N SER A 500 -21.65 -23.23 5.05
CA SER A 500 -22.45 -23.44 6.26
C SER A 500 -22.07 -22.50 7.41
N ASP A 501 -20.83 -21.97 7.41
CA ASP A 501 -20.33 -21.07 8.43
C ASP A 501 -20.40 -19.58 8.02
N PHE A 502 -21.05 -19.27 6.89
CA PHE A 502 -21.19 -17.92 6.32
C PHE A 502 -21.46 -16.83 7.37
N ASP A 503 -22.46 -17.05 8.24
CA ASP A 503 -22.85 -16.12 9.31
C ASP A 503 -21.72 -15.83 10.29
N ASN A 504 -21.03 -16.90 10.72
CA ASN A 504 -20.02 -16.79 11.76
C ASN A 504 -18.75 -16.16 11.20
N ILE A 505 -18.42 -16.40 9.94
CA ILE A 505 -17.31 -15.73 9.26
C ILE A 505 -17.54 -14.21 9.29
N ILE A 506 -18.73 -13.74 8.90
CA ILE A 506 -19.07 -12.30 8.92
C ILE A 506 -19.03 -11.75 10.36
N LYS A 507 -19.67 -12.44 11.32
CA LYS A 507 -19.67 -12.02 12.73
C LYS A 507 -18.27 -11.93 13.33
N ASN A 508 -17.40 -12.87 12.98
CA ASN A 508 -16.03 -12.90 13.48
C ASN A 508 -15.17 -11.83 12.82
N ALA A 509 -15.40 -11.53 11.54
CA ALA A 509 -14.77 -10.40 10.86
C ALA A 509 -15.22 -9.05 11.47
N ALA A 510 -16.52 -8.89 11.73
CA ALA A 510 -17.09 -7.66 12.28
C ALA A 510 -16.53 -7.31 13.67
N LYS A 511 -16.21 -8.32 14.50
CA LYS A 511 -15.58 -8.11 15.83
C LYS A 511 -14.16 -7.53 15.76
N GLN A 512 -13.49 -7.59 14.61
CA GLN A 512 -12.09 -7.18 14.45
C GLN A 512 -11.94 -5.72 13.98
N VAL A 513 -13.05 -5.10 13.57
CA VAL A 513 -13.05 -3.80 12.88
C VAL A 513 -14.17 -2.89 13.39
N ASP A 514 -14.05 -1.59 13.14
CA ASP A 514 -15.12 -0.63 13.48
C ASP A 514 -16.22 -0.65 12.41
N TYR A 515 -15.83 -0.83 11.14
CA TYR A 515 -16.74 -0.90 10.00
C TYR A 515 -16.34 -2.03 9.07
N LEU A 516 -17.20 -3.02 8.92
CA LEU A 516 -17.01 -4.13 7.98
C LEU A 516 -17.71 -3.84 6.64
N ILE A 517 -17.01 -4.05 5.55
CA ILE A 517 -17.56 -4.08 4.19
C ILE A 517 -17.57 -5.53 3.71
N VAL A 518 -18.72 -5.99 3.22
CA VAL A 518 -18.85 -7.33 2.64
C VAL A 518 -19.20 -7.20 1.17
N ALA A 519 -18.37 -7.77 0.30
CA ALA A 519 -18.62 -7.81 -1.12
C ALA A 519 -19.20 -9.16 -1.56
N PHE A 520 -20.07 -9.15 -2.55
CA PHE A 520 -20.64 -10.34 -3.15
C PHE A 520 -20.49 -10.33 -4.65
N HIS A 521 -20.11 -11.48 -5.21
CA HIS A 521 -20.28 -11.79 -6.61
C HIS A 521 -21.53 -12.68 -6.75
N PHE A 522 -22.69 -12.10 -7.06
CA PHE A 522 -23.99 -12.75 -6.92
C PHE A 522 -25.07 -12.22 -7.89
N GLY A 523 -26.23 -12.87 -7.91
CA GLY A 523 -27.35 -12.47 -8.76
C GLY A 523 -27.31 -13.10 -10.14
N GLU A 524 -28.20 -12.64 -11.02
CA GLU A 524 -28.34 -13.15 -12.38
C GLU A 524 -27.75 -12.15 -13.38
N GLU A 525 -26.99 -12.65 -14.36
CA GLU A 525 -26.41 -11.84 -15.41
C GLU A 525 -27.47 -10.98 -16.13
N TYR A 526 -27.12 -9.71 -16.34
CA TYR A 526 -27.84 -8.71 -17.13
C TYR A 526 -29.21 -8.28 -16.57
N GLN A 527 -29.60 -8.73 -15.39
CA GLN A 527 -30.79 -8.23 -14.71
C GLN A 527 -30.52 -6.86 -14.06
N THR A 528 -31.32 -5.84 -14.41
CA THR A 528 -31.15 -4.47 -13.90
C THR A 528 -31.77 -4.22 -12.52
N LYS A 529 -32.33 -5.26 -11.91
CA LYS A 529 -32.85 -5.26 -10.54
C LYS A 529 -32.32 -6.48 -9.80
N HIS A 530 -32.03 -6.30 -8.52
CA HIS A 530 -31.62 -7.41 -7.66
C HIS A 530 -32.76 -8.42 -7.47
N ASN A 531 -32.41 -9.68 -7.23
CA ASN A 531 -33.36 -10.74 -6.91
C ASN A 531 -33.44 -11.01 -5.39
N ALA A 532 -34.39 -11.86 -4.98
CA ALA A 532 -34.62 -12.16 -3.57
C ALA A 532 -33.43 -12.82 -2.87
N ARG A 533 -32.60 -13.59 -3.59
CA ARG A 533 -31.40 -14.22 -3.03
C ARG A 533 -30.30 -13.19 -2.75
N GLN A 534 -30.13 -12.21 -3.64
CA GLN A 534 -29.22 -11.09 -3.41
C GLN A 534 -29.67 -10.27 -2.19
N GLU A 535 -30.98 -9.97 -2.08
CA GLU A 535 -31.57 -9.27 -0.92
C GLU A 535 -31.31 -10.03 0.38
N GLU A 536 -31.63 -11.34 0.41
CA GLU A 536 -31.41 -12.21 1.58
C GLU A 536 -29.95 -12.18 2.05
N LEU A 537 -29.00 -12.40 1.14
CA LEU A 537 -27.57 -12.42 1.48
C LEU A 537 -27.07 -11.05 1.94
N ALA A 538 -27.50 -9.97 1.30
CA ALA A 538 -27.09 -8.62 1.66
C ALA A 538 -27.65 -8.20 3.02
N HIS A 539 -28.95 -8.42 3.26
CA HIS A 539 -29.59 -8.14 4.56
C HIS A 539 -28.95 -8.95 5.67
N LYS A 540 -28.67 -10.22 5.40
CA LYS A 540 -28.01 -11.11 6.34
C LYS A 540 -26.60 -10.64 6.71
N ALA A 541 -25.81 -10.19 5.73
CA ALA A 541 -24.49 -9.62 6.00
C ALA A 541 -24.57 -8.38 6.89
N ILE A 542 -25.55 -7.48 6.65
CA ILE A 542 -25.79 -6.31 7.53
C ILE A 542 -26.18 -6.77 8.94
N ASP A 543 -27.08 -7.74 9.06
CA ASP A 543 -27.53 -8.28 10.35
C ASP A 543 -26.41 -8.95 11.14
N ASP A 544 -25.43 -9.53 10.44
CA ASP A 544 -24.26 -10.20 11.01
C ASP A 544 -23.08 -9.24 11.26
N GLY A 545 -23.24 -7.93 10.97
CA GLY A 545 -22.32 -6.86 11.41
C GLY A 545 -21.68 -6.04 10.29
N ALA A 546 -22.04 -6.26 9.03
CA ALA A 546 -21.57 -5.43 7.93
C ALA A 546 -22.20 -4.02 7.98
N LYS A 547 -21.40 -3.00 7.65
CA LYS A 547 -21.85 -1.62 7.49
C LYS A 547 -22.20 -1.30 6.04
N ILE A 548 -21.46 -1.88 5.09
CA ILE A 548 -21.65 -1.67 3.66
C ILE A 548 -21.63 -3.02 2.95
N VAL A 549 -22.55 -3.21 2.00
CA VAL A 549 -22.55 -4.36 1.08
C VAL A 549 -22.34 -3.89 -0.35
N ILE A 550 -21.43 -4.54 -1.07
CA ILE A 550 -21.08 -4.21 -2.45
C ILE A 550 -21.24 -5.45 -3.36
N GLY A 551 -22.18 -5.40 -4.29
CA GLY A 551 -22.43 -6.44 -5.26
C GLY A 551 -21.73 -6.21 -6.62
N THR A 552 -21.30 -7.29 -7.23
CA THR A 552 -20.89 -7.40 -8.65
C THR A 552 -21.42 -8.73 -9.24
N HIS A 553 -21.09 -9.06 -10.50
CA HIS A 553 -21.56 -10.21 -11.30
C HIS A 553 -22.63 -9.92 -12.36
N PRO A 554 -23.72 -9.17 -12.10
CA PRO A 554 -24.76 -8.97 -13.11
C PRO A 554 -24.27 -8.26 -14.38
N HIS A 555 -23.04 -7.71 -14.39
CA HIS A 555 -22.44 -6.94 -15.48
C HIS A 555 -23.21 -5.67 -15.89
N VAL A 556 -24.26 -5.34 -15.16
CA VAL A 556 -25.07 -4.13 -15.31
C VAL A 556 -25.31 -3.51 -13.94
N ILE A 557 -25.55 -2.22 -13.91
CA ILE A 557 -25.85 -1.49 -12.67
C ILE A 557 -27.22 -1.94 -12.13
N GLN A 558 -27.26 -2.26 -10.83
CA GLN A 558 -28.50 -2.47 -10.08
C GLN A 558 -28.68 -1.36 -9.03
N ASP A 559 -29.80 -1.41 -8.33
CA ASP A 559 -30.20 -0.43 -7.34
C ASP A 559 -29.40 -0.49 -6.03
N THR A 560 -29.62 0.52 -5.19
CA THR A 560 -29.00 0.68 -3.87
C THR A 560 -30.09 0.76 -2.81
N GLU A 561 -29.84 0.19 -1.64
CA GLU A 561 -30.78 0.13 -0.54
C GLU A 561 -30.13 0.61 0.77
N VAL A 562 -30.92 1.24 1.63
CA VAL A 562 -30.57 1.43 3.04
C VAL A 562 -31.42 0.47 3.86
N TYR A 563 -30.78 -0.54 4.44
CA TYR A 563 -31.40 -1.53 5.31
C TYR A 563 -30.85 -1.37 6.72
N LYS A 564 -31.72 -1.05 7.69
CA LYS A 564 -31.33 -0.69 9.07
C LYS A 564 -30.26 0.41 9.09
N ASN A 565 -29.08 0.11 9.63
CA ASN A 565 -27.92 0.98 9.71
C ASN A 565 -26.87 0.72 8.61
N GLY A 566 -27.21 -0.12 7.61
CA GLY A 566 -26.34 -0.54 6.51
C GLY A 566 -26.67 0.13 5.17
N TYR A 567 -25.66 0.23 4.30
CA TYR A 567 -25.81 0.69 2.91
C TYR A 567 -25.47 -0.43 1.94
N ILE A 568 -26.38 -0.74 1.02
CA ILE A 568 -26.25 -1.86 0.08
C ILE A 568 -26.23 -1.31 -1.34
N ALA A 569 -25.28 -1.76 -2.16
CA ALA A 569 -25.30 -1.60 -3.60
C ALA A 569 -25.31 -2.98 -4.25
N TYR A 570 -26.38 -3.35 -4.95
CA TYR A 570 -26.57 -4.73 -5.42
C TYR A 570 -25.77 -5.09 -6.66
N SER A 571 -25.41 -4.12 -7.51
CA SER A 571 -24.45 -4.36 -8.58
C SER A 571 -23.87 -3.04 -9.07
N LEU A 572 -22.55 -2.99 -9.14
CA LEU A 572 -21.82 -1.87 -9.74
C LEU A 572 -21.63 -2.02 -11.27
N GLY A 573 -22.01 -3.16 -11.86
CA GLY A 573 -21.84 -3.44 -13.29
C GLY A 573 -20.37 -3.55 -13.71
N ASN A 574 -20.10 -3.38 -15.01
CA ASN A 574 -18.73 -3.49 -15.53
C ASN A 574 -17.95 -2.19 -15.32
N PHE A 575 -16.75 -2.30 -14.73
CA PHE A 575 -15.78 -1.20 -14.74
C PHE A 575 -14.93 -1.24 -16.02
N ILE A 576 -14.31 -2.38 -16.33
CA ILE A 576 -13.63 -2.64 -17.60
C ILE A 576 -13.91 -4.08 -18.02
N PHE A 577 -14.61 -4.28 -19.14
CA PHE A 577 -14.98 -5.60 -19.66
C PHE A 577 -15.20 -5.54 -21.18
N ASP A 578 -15.11 -6.69 -21.88
CA ASP A 578 -15.32 -6.80 -23.33
C ASP A 578 -16.78 -7.01 -23.80
N GLN A 579 -17.77 -6.85 -22.92
CA GLN A 579 -19.20 -7.08 -23.22
C GLN A 579 -19.87 -5.88 -23.92
N SER A 580 -19.47 -5.58 -25.16
CA SER A 580 -19.94 -4.40 -25.91
C SER A 580 -21.26 -4.56 -26.67
N TRP A 581 -21.99 -5.65 -26.45
CA TRP A 581 -23.22 -5.96 -27.18
C TRP A 581 -24.45 -5.20 -26.69
N SER A 582 -24.39 -4.53 -25.54
CA SER A 582 -25.45 -3.63 -25.06
C SER A 582 -24.92 -2.38 -24.37
N LYS A 583 -25.77 -1.35 -24.29
CA LYS A 583 -25.45 -0.14 -23.53
C LYS A 583 -25.31 -0.41 -22.02
N PRO A 584 -26.21 -1.15 -21.36
CA PRO A 584 -26.08 -1.44 -19.93
C PRO A 584 -24.77 -2.14 -19.55
N THR A 585 -24.29 -3.09 -20.36
CA THR A 585 -23.03 -3.81 -20.10
C THR A 585 -21.78 -2.99 -20.36
N MET A 586 -21.93 -1.83 -21.02
CA MET A 586 -20.87 -0.85 -21.25
C MET A 586 -20.92 0.31 -20.23
N GLN A 587 -21.78 0.20 -19.22
CA GLN A 587 -21.94 1.16 -18.15
C GLN A 587 -21.65 0.51 -16.80
N GLY A 588 -20.99 1.26 -15.92
CA GLY A 588 -20.74 0.87 -14.53
C GLY A 588 -21.08 2.00 -13.57
N MET A 589 -21.15 1.67 -12.30
CA MET A 589 -21.24 2.63 -11.21
C MET A 589 -19.87 2.73 -10.53
N LEU A 590 -19.36 3.95 -10.45
CA LEU A 590 -18.30 4.31 -9.52
C LEU A 590 -18.97 4.90 -8.27
N LEU A 591 -18.99 4.12 -7.20
CA LEU A 591 -19.60 4.50 -5.93
C LEU A 591 -18.52 5.10 -5.02
N GLU A 592 -18.64 6.40 -4.75
CA GLU A 592 -17.76 7.12 -3.82
C GLU A 592 -18.50 7.29 -2.49
N LEU A 593 -17.94 6.78 -1.40
CA LEU A 593 -18.47 6.92 -0.05
C LEU A 593 -17.49 7.70 0.83
N LYS A 594 -17.99 8.67 1.60
CA LYS A 594 -17.25 9.21 2.76
C LYS A 594 -17.79 8.55 4.01
N LEU A 595 -16.94 7.77 4.67
CA LEU A 595 -17.26 7.09 5.93
C LEU A 595 -16.68 7.89 7.10
N PHE A 596 -17.56 8.44 7.93
CA PHE A 596 -17.18 9.24 9.09
C PHE A 596 -16.98 8.36 10.33
N LYS A 597 -16.21 8.88 11.30
CA LYS A 597 -15.93 8.18 12.58
C LYS A 597 -17.17 7.78 13.36
N ASP A 598 -18.26 8.52 13.22
CA ASP A 598 -19.54 8.26 13.88
C ASP A 598 -20.42 7.24 13.12
N GLY A 599 -19.92 6.71 12.00
CA GLY A 599 -20.59 5.71 11.18
C GLY A 599 -21.61 6.31 10.21
N SER A 600 -21.72 7.64 10.14
CA SER A 600 -22.48 8.29 9.09
C SER A 600 -21.76 8.19 7.75
N ILE A 601 -22.53 8.19 6.66
CA ILE A 601 -22.03 8.04 5.29
C ILE A 601 -22.60 9.16 4.42
N THR A 602 -21.76 9.74 3.56
CA THR A 602 -22.25 10.38 2.32
C THR A 602 -21.90 9.49 1.13
N ALA A 603 -22.79 9.44 0.15
CA ALA A 603 -22.66 8.61 -1.03
C ALA A 603 -22.79 9.47 -2.28
N LYS A 604 -21.91 9.24 -3.24
CA LYS A 604 -21.97 9.83 -4.58
C LYS A 604 -21.89 8.70 -5.61
N LYS A 605 -22.90 8.64 -6.48
CA LYS A 605 -23.08 7.57 -7.47
C LYS A 605 -22.78 8.10 -8.85
N SER A 606 -21.55 7.89 -9.33
CA SER A 606 -21.11 8.34 -10.65
C SER A 606 -21.28 7.21 -11.66
N THR A 607 -21.79 7.47 -12.86
CA THR A 607 -21.89 6.47 -13.93
C THR A 607 -20.69 6.54 -14.85
N THR A 608 -20.03 5.40 -15.06
CA THR A 608 -18.95 5.25 -16.04
C THR A 608 -19.48 4.73 -17.37
N GLN A 609 -18.79 5.09 -18.46
CA GLN A 609 -19.11 4.62 -19.80
C GLN A 609 -17.83 4.15 -20.50
N LEU A 610 -17.84 2.89 -20.94
CA LEU A 610 -16.81 2.34 -21.82
C LEU A 610 -17.07 2.74 -23.27
N ASN A 611 -16.00 2.96 -24.03
CA ASN A 611 -16.05 3.16 -25.47
C ASN A 611 -15.84 1.85 -26.25
N SER A 612 -15.85 1.92 -27.59
CA SER A 612 -15.70 0.74 -28.47
C SER A 612 -14.35 0.02 -28.37
N VAL A 613 -13.35 0.59 -27.68
CA VAL A 613 -12.03 0.00 -27.42
C VAL A 613 -11.84 -0.33 -25.94
N PHE A 614 -12.93 -0.33 -25.16
CA PHE A 614 -13.00 -0.69 -23.74
C PHE A 614 -12.21 0.24 -22.80
N GLN A 615 -11.91 1.48 -23.23
CA GLN A 615 -11.42 2.51 -22.32
C GLN A 615 -12.60 3.18 -21.62
N LEU A 616 -12.38 3.61 -20.37
CA LEU A 616 -13.30 4.50 -19.66
C LEU A 616 -13.24 5.89 -20.31
N GLU A 617 -14.29 6.23 -21.07
CA GLU A 617 -14.34 7.46 -21.86
C GLU A 617 -15.02 8.61 -21.12
N LYS A 618 -16.05 8.30 -20.33
CA LYS A 618 -16.86 9.32 -19.67
C LYS A 618 -17.27 8.89 -18.27
N ILE A 619 -17.17 9.82 -17.34
CA ILE A 619 -17.75 9.73 -16.00
C ILE A 619 -18.83 10.80 -15.90
N THR A 620 -20.07 10.37 -15.67
CA THR A 620 -21.19 11.27 -15.35
C THR A 620 -21.30 11.32 -13.84
N GLN A 621 -20.85 12.42 -13.23
CA GLN A 621 -20.84 12.55 -11.79
C GLN A 621 -22.25 12.63 -11.23
N GLY A 622 -22.51 11.87 -10.16
CA GLY A 622 -23.72 12.05 -9.36
C GLY A 622 -23.57 13.16 -8.33
N ASP A 623 -24.67 13.50 -7.66
CA ASP A 623 -24.65 14.38 -6.50
C ASP A 623 -24.18 13.60 -5.25
N GLU A 624 -23.49 14.29 -4.35
CA GLU A 624 -23.13 13.73 -3.05
C GLU A 624 -24.29 13.92 -2.07
N GLU A 625 -24.80 12.82 -1.53
CA GLU A 625 -25.97 12.80 -0.65
C GLU A 625 -25.65 12.15 0.69
N ARG A 626 -26.21 12.68 1.78
CA ARG A 626 -26.12 12.04 3.09
C ARG A 626 -27.05 10.83 3.13
N VAL A 627 -26.49 9.67 3.45
CA VAL A 627 -27.26 8.43 3.65
C VAL A 627 -28.08 8.57 4.93
N ARG A 628 -29.39 8.35 4.83
CA ARG A 628 -30.33 8.40 5.96
C ARG A 628 -30.63 6.98 6.42
N PHE A 629 -29.92 6.52 7.45
CA PHE A 629 -30.20 5.26 8.13
C PHE A 629 -31.53 5.34 8.88
N GLN A 630 -32.17 4.18 9.05
CA GLN A 630 -33.48 4.06 9.70
C GLN A 630 -33.40 4.15 11.23
#